data_AF-A0A934B4L8-F1
#
_entry.id   AF-A0A934B4L8-F1
#
_cell.length_a   1.000
_cell.length_b   1.000
_cell.length_c   1.000
_cell.angle_alpha   90.00
_cell.angle_beta   90.00
_cell.angle_gamma   90.00
#
_symmetry.space_group_name_H-M   'P 1'
#
loop_
_entity.id
_entity.type
_entity.pdbx_description
1 polymer ?
#
loop_
_entity_poly.entity_id
_entity_poly.type
_entity_poly.pdbx_seq_one_letter_code
_entity_poly.pdbx_strand_id
1 'polypeptide(L)'
;LLAPLEVIKSIGNIISYARIMAIGLTSVLLAYVANHLAGMTGDIIIGAVVAGLLHLLNIVIGIFSPTIHSLRLHYVEFFNKFIEAGGRKFEPFKKEG
;
A
#
# COMPACT_ATOMS: atom_id res chain seq x y z
N LEU A 1 -0.65 -35.54 -1.58
CA LEU A 1 -1.68 -34.62 -1.02
C LEU A 1 -1.21 -33.18 -0.85
N LEU A 2 0.11 -32.89 -0.80
CA LEU A 2 0.64 -31.52 -0.68
C LEU A 2 0.67 -30.73 -2.01
N ALA A 3 0.85 -31.39 -3.15
CA ALA A 3 0.95 -30.71 -4.46
C ALA A 3 -0.28 -29.86 -4.85
N PRO A 4 -1.54 -30.28 -4.64
CA PRO A 4 -2.72 -29.44 -4.92
C PRO A 4 -2.75 -28.17 -4.05
N LEU A 5 -2.28 -28.26 -2.80
CA LEU A 5 -2.22 -27.13 -1.86
C LEU A 5 -1.19 -26.09 -2.29
N GLU A 6 -0.04 -26.51 -2.84
CA GLU A 6 0.99 -25.59 -3.34
C GLU A 6 0.53 -24.77 -4.55
N VAL A 7 -0.29 -25.37 -5.44
CA VAL A 7 -0.89 -24.67 -6.58
C VAL A 7 -1.87 -23.60 -6.11
N ILE A 8 -2.77 -23.93 -5.18
CA ILE A 8 -3.74 -22.98 -4.61
C ILE A 8 -3.00 -21.83 -3.90
N LYS A 9 -1.92 -22.13 -3.18
CA LYS A 9 -1.11 -21.13 -2.49
C LYS A 9 -0.38 -20.19 -3.47
N SER A 10 0.13 -20.71 -4.58
CA SER A 10 0.76 -19.91 -5.63
C SER A 10 -0.22 -18.94 -6.29
N ILE A 11 -1.45 -19.38 -6.56
CA ILE A 11 -2.52 -18.51 -7.08
C ILE A 11 -2.88 -17.42 -6.06
N GLY A 12 -2.98 -17.78 -4.77
CA GLY A 12 -3.24 -16.83 -3.69
C GLY A 12 -2.18 -15.71 -3.61
N ASN A 13 -0.91 -16.06 -3.82
CA ASN A 13 0.18 -15.07 -3.85
C ASN A 13 0.01 -14.09 -5.03
N ILE A 14 -0.28 -14.59 -6.23
CA ILE A 14 -0.49 -13.75 -7.43
C ILE A 14 -1.66 -12.77 -7.21
N ILE A 15 -2.77 -13.25 -6.66
CA ILE A 15 -3.94 -12.40 -6.33
C ILE A 15 -3.57 -11.36 -5.26
N SER A 16 -2.71 -11.70 -4.31
CA SER A 16 -2.21 -10.75 -3.30
C SER A 16 -1.45 -9.58 -3.94
N TYR A 17 -0.64 -9.85 -4.99
CA TYR A 17 0.04 -8.81 -5.78
C TYR A 17 -0.91 -8.03 -6.70
N ALA A 18 -2.05 -8.58 -7.11
CA ALA A 18 -3.06 -7.82 -7.86
C ALA A 18 -3.58 -6.60 -7.08
N ARG A 19 -3.43 -6.59 -5.75
CA ARG A 19 -3.83 -5.48 -4.90
C ARG A 19 -3.01 -4.20 -5.11
N ILE A 20 -1.69 -4.32 -5.23
CA ILE A 20 -0.84 -3.15 -5.50
C ILE A 20 -1.12 -2.59 -6.91
N MET A 21 -1.40 -3.47 -7.87
CA MET A 21 -1.87 -3.09 -9.20
C MET A 21 -3.21 -2.32 -9.13
N ALA A 22 -4.17 -2.80 -8.34
CA ALA A 22 -5.46 -2.14 -8.16
C ALA A 22 -5.31 -0.72 -7.59
N ILE A 23 -4.44 -0.53 -6.59
CA ILE A 23 -4.14 0.79 -6.01
C ILE A 23 -3.57 1.73 -7.09
N GLY A 24 -2.64 1.25 -7.92
CA GLY A 24 -2.09 2.04 -9.04
C GLY A 24 -3.15 2.40 -10.09
N LEU A 25 -4.00 1.46 -10.48
CA LEU A 25 -5.08 1.70 -11.44
C LEU A 25 -6.09 2.74 -10.92
N THR A 26 -6.48 2.64 -9.64
CA THR A 26 -7.35 3.61 -9.00
C THR A 26 -6.75 5.01 -9.02
N SER A 27 -5.43 5.14 -8.82
CA SER A 27 -4.76 6.43 -8.87
C SER A 27 -4.82 7.08 -10.28
N VAL A 28 -4.64 6.28 -11.34
CA VAL A 28 -4.77 6.76 -12.72
C VAL A 28 -6.21 7.18 -13.04
N LEU A 29 -7.19 6.38 -12.61
CA LEU A 29 -8.61 6.71 -12.82
C LEU A 29 -9.01 7.99 -12.08
N LEU A 30 -8.51 8.20 -10.86
CA LEU A 30 -8.76 9.43 -10.11
C LEU A 30 -8.18 10.65 -10.82
N ALA A 31 -6.97 10.54 -11.38
CA ALA A 31 -6.36 11.59 -12.19
C ALA A 31 -7.17 11.89 -13.46
N TYR A 32 -7.70 10.86 -14.12
CA TYR A 32 -8.59 11.03 -15.28
C TYR A 32 -9.87 11.78 -14.90
N VAL A 33 -10.53 11.39 -13.81
CA VAL A 33 -11.75 12.06 -13.32
C VAL A 33 -11.45 13.51 -12.92
N ALA A 34 -10.32 13.77 -12.27
CA ALA A 34 -9.91 15.13 -11.91
C ALA A 34 -9.80 16.04 -13.15
N ASN A 35 -9.18 15.55 -14.23
CA ASN A 35 -9.06 16.29 -15.48
C ASN A 35 -10.42 16.45 -16.19
N HIS A 36 -11.26 15.42 -16.15
CA HIS A 36 -12.59 15.47 -16.75
C HIS A 36 -13.48 16.52 -16.06
N LEU A 37 -13.51 16.52 -14.73
CA LEU A 37 -14.26 17.49 -13.94
C LEU A 37 -13.76 18.93 -14.18
N ALA A 38 -12.44 19.13 -14.26
CA ALA A 38 -11.87 20.44 -14.57
C ALA A 38 -12.29 20.95 -15.95
N GLY A 39 -12.34 20.07 -16.95
CA GLY A 39 -12.82 20.42 -18.29
C GLY A 39 -14.32 20.73 -18.38
N MET A 40 -15.14 20.17 -17.49
CA MET A 40 -16.59 20.39 -17.46
C MET A 40 -17.00 21.70 -16.77
N THR A 41 -16.16 22.26 -15.90
CA THR A 41 -16.48 23.46 -15.10
C THR A 41 -16.70 24.73 -15.93
N GLY A 42 -16.21 24.79 -17.18
CA GLY A 42 -16.32 25.95 -18.06
C GLY A 42 -15.48 27.17 -17.64
N ASP A 43 -15.09 27.26 -16.37
CA ASP A 43 -14.17 28.25 -15.81
C ASP A 43 -12.79 27.61 -15.53
N ILE A 44 -11.75 28.21 -16.12
CA ILE A 44 -10.36 27.74 -16.01
C ILE A 44 -9.84 27.79 -14.58
N ILE A 45 -10.20 28.83 -13.82
CA ILE A 45 -9.72 29.02 -12.44
C ILE A 45 -10.36 27.98 -11.53
N ILE A 46 -11.68 27.82 -11.62
CA ILE A 46 -12.41 26.84 -10.78
C ILE A 46 -11.97 25.41 -11.15
N GLY A 47 -11.85 25.10 -12.45
CA GLY A 47 -11.38 23.80 -12.92
C GLY A 47 -9.96 23.49 -12.44
N ALA A 48 -9.04 24.46 -12.50
CA ALA A 48 -7.66 24.28 -12.03
C ALA A 48 -7.60 24.03 -10.50
N VAL A 49 -8.41 24.72 -9.71
CA VAL A 49 -8.49 24.50 -8.26
C VAL A 49 -9.03 23.11 -7.94
N VAL A 50 -10.12 22.69 -8.58
CA VAL A 50 -10.73 21.37 -8.35
C VAL A 50 -9.79 20.24 -8.77
N ALA A 51 -9.17 20.32 -9.96
CA ALA A 51 -8.17 19.35 -10.38
C ALA A 51 -6.96 19.34 -9.45
N GLY A 52 -6.46 20.50 -9.04
CA GLY A 52 -5.33 20.62 -8.12
C GLY A 52 -5.58 19.91 -6.79
N LEU A 53 -6.77 20.10 -6.20
CA LEU A 53 -7.16 19.41 -4.97
C LEU A 53 -7.26 17.89 -5.15
N LEU A 54 -7.87 17.44 -6.25
CA LEU A 54 -8.01 16.01 -6.52
C LEU A 54 -6.66 15.33 -6.81
N HIS A 55 -5.75 15.99 -7.52
CA HIS A 55 -4.40 15.49 -7.77
C HIS A 55 -3.56 15.47 -6.48
N LEU A 56 -3.67 16.48 -5.62
CA LEU A 56 -3.01 16.48 -4.32
C LEU A 56 -3.49 15.32 -3.45
N LEU A 57 -4.80 15.10 -3.38
CA LEU A 57 -5.39 13.95 -2.69
C LEU A 57 -4.89 12.63 -3.27
N ASN A 58 -4.83 12.52 -4.60
CA ASN A 58 -4.35 11.32 -5.29
C ASN A 58 -2.89 10.99 -4.92
N ILE A 59 -2.01 12.00 -4.84
CA ILE A 59 -0.61 11.82 -4.44
C ILE A 59 -0.52 11.36 -2.98
N VAL A 60 -1.27 11.97 -2.08
CA VAL A 60 -1.29 11.57 -0.66
C VAL A 60 -1.74 10.11 -0.54
N ILE A 61 -2.88 9.74 -1.13
CA ILE A 61 -3.38 8.37 -1.07
C ILE A 61 -2.39 7.39 -1.74
N GLY A 62 -1.81 7.78 -2.87
CA GLY A 62 -0.85 6.98 -3.63
C GLY A 62 0.44 6.65 -2.88
N ILE A 63 0.86 7.50 -1.93
CA ILE A 63 2.03 7.25 -1.08
C ILE A 63 1.65 6.41 0.15
N PHE A 64 0.58 6.78 0.84
CA PHE A 64 0.21 6.14 2.12
C PHE A 64 -0.36 4.72 1.93
N SER A 65 -1.22 4.50 0.93
CA SER A 65 -1.91 3.21 0.74
C SER A 65 -0.96 2.02 0.50
N PRO A 66 -0.01 2.06 -0.46
CA PRO A 66 0.94 0.95 -0.66
C PRO A 66 1.90 0.78 0.53
N THR A 67 2.20 1.84 1.27
CA THR A 67 3.07 1.79 2.45
C THR A 67 2.44 0.95 3.56
N ILE A 68 1.16 1.18 3.87
CA ILE A 68 0.40 0.37 4.84
C ILE A 68 0.24 -1.07 4.35
N HIS A 69 0.00 -1.25 3.04
CA HIS A 69 -0.14 -2.60 2.46
C HIS A 69 1.14 -3.42 2.53
N SER A 70 2.29 -2.79 2.28
CA SER A 70 3.61 -3.39 2.45
C SER A 70 3.87 -3.74 3.92
N LEU A 71 3.51 -2.87 4.85
CA LEU A 71 3.65 -3.11 6.29
C LEU A 71 2.84 -4.33 6.75
N ARG A 72 1.60 -4.49 6.27
CA ARG A 72 0.76 -5.67 6.57
C ARG A 72 1.43 -6.95 6.12
N LEU A 73 2.02 -6.97 4.91
CA LEU A 73 2.73 -8.14 4.39
C LEU A 73 3.97 -8.46 5.24
N HIS A 74 4.78 -7.46 5.59
CA HIS A 74 5.94 -7.64 6.46
C HIS A 74 5.55 -8.17 7.84
N TYR A 75 4.51 -7.60 8.45
CA TYR A 75 4.08 -7.96 9.79
C TYR A 75 3.43 -9.34 9.87
N VAL A 76 2.52 -9.64 8.94
CA VAL A 76 1.71 -10.87 9.00
C VAL A 76 2.42 -12.05 8.33
N GLU A 77 3.10 -11.83 7.22
CA GLU A 77 3.64 -12.92 6.39
C GLU A 77 5.14 -13.16 6.60
N PHE A 78 5.92 -12.12 6.95
CA PHE A 78 7.36 -12.22 7.15
C PHE A 78 7.74 -12.42 8.62
N PHE A 79 7.32 -11.53 9.53
CA PHE A 79 7.70 -11.66 10.95
C PHE A 79 7.16 -12.94 11.61
N ASN A 80 5.98 -13.42 11.22
CA ASN A 80 5.42 -14.67 11.75
C ASN A 80 6.17 -15.94 11.27
N LYS A 81 7.01 -15.83 10.21
CA LYS A 81 7.84 -16.95 9.71
C LYS A 81 9.27 -16.94 10.23
N PHE A 82 9.80 -15.76 10.57
CA PHE A 82 11.24 -15.59 10.85
C PHE A 82 11.55 -15.05 12.25
N ILE A 83 10.54 -14.61 13.01
CA ILE A 83 10.71 -14.20 14.42
C ILE A 83 10.02 -15.23 15.32
N GLU A 84 10.82 -16.04 16.01
CA GLU A 84 10.33 -16.77 17.18
C GLU A 84 10.16 -15.77 18.35
N ALA A 85 8.94 -15.71 18.90
CA ALA A 85 8.65 -14.95 20.11
C ALA A 85 9.31 -15.64 21.34
N GLY A 86 10.62 -15.47 21.50
CA GLY A 86 11.37 -16.14 22.56
C GLY A 86 12.83 -15.71 22.78
N GLY A 87 13.33 -14.70 22.06
CA GLY A 87 14.71 -14.23 22.24
C GLY A 87 14.93 -13.54 23.60
N ARG A 88 15.97 -13.94 24.35
CA ARG A 88 16.40 -13.22 25.56
C ARG A 88 16.91 -11.83 25.17
N LYS A 89 16.32 -10.78 25.76
CA LYS A 89 16.84 -9.42 25.65
C LYS A 89 18.25 -9.38 26.23
N PHE A 90 19.20 -8.81 25.48
CA PHE A 90 20.56 -8.62 25.95
C PHE A 90 20.57 -7.53 27.03
N GLU A 91 20.98 -7.89 28.25
CA GLU A 91 21.25 -6.93 29.32
C GLU A 91 22.76 -6.66 29.35
N PRO A 92 23.21 -5.47 28.90
CA PRO A 92 24.62 -5.12 28.95
C PRO A 92 25.07 -4.95 30.40
N PHE A 93 26.27 -5.46 30.72
CA PHE A 93 26.87 -5.32 32.04
C PHE A 93 27.08 -3.84 32.38
N LYS A 94 26.33 -3.32 33.35
CA LYS A 94 26.52 -1.98 33.91
C LYS A 94 27.40 -2.08 35.15
N LYS A 95 28.44 -1.25 35.19
CA LYS A 95 29.28 -1.08 36.38
C LYS A 95 28.51 -0.19 37.36
N GLU A 96 28.01 -0.77 38.44
CA GLU A 96 27.41 -0.04 39.56
C GLU A 96 28.55 0.66 40.31
N GLY A 97 28.46 1.99 40.42
CA GLY A 97 29.45 2.85 41.06
C GLY A 97 29.14 3.09 42.52
#